data_AF-Q8RP64-F1
#
_entry.id   AF-Q8RP64-F1
#
_cell.length_a   1.000
_cell.length_b   1.000
_cell.length_c   1.000
_cell.angle_alpha   90.00
_cell.angle_beta   90.00
_cell.angle_gamma   90.00
#
_symmetry.space_group_name_H-M   'P 1'
#
loop_
_entity.id
_entity.type
_entity.pdbx_description
1 polymer ?
#
loop_
_entity_poly.entity_id
_entity_poly.type
_entity_poly.pdbx_seq_one_letter_code
_entity_poly.pdbx_strand_id
1 'polypeptide(L)'
;DNLAAALAKTSGKDIVQFAKAVGVSHPGIDKKVCNGEYMSGSDGGSNIAYAADPTDNTKTAQCSNLKGTGKTDGNASFSKFVEKVELHDKNWPTGMIHSSSSKKAGTINGNAKAVAKDLVQELNHDEKTIVAGLLAKTIEGGEVVEIRAVSSTSVMVNACYD
;
A
#
# COMPACT_ATOMS: atom_id res chain seq x y z
N ASP A 1 -11.25 -13.39 -0.45
CA ASP A 1 -10.98 -12.07 -1.05
C ASP A 1 -11.48 -10.85 -0.28
N ASN A 2 -11.85 -10.97 1.00
CA ASN A 2 -12.37 -9.82 1.77
C ASN A 2 -11.35 -8.68 1.91
N LEU A 3 -10.06 -9.02 2.09
CA LEU A 3 -8.99 -8.01 2.17
C LEU A 3 -8.83 -7.24 0.85
N ALA A 4 -8.78 -7.94 -0.29
CA ALA A 4 -8.67 -7.29 -1.60
C ALA A 4 -9.88 -6.37 -1.88
N ALA A 5 -11.09 -6.79 -1.49
CA ALA A 5 -12.29 -5.98 -1.63
C ALA A 5 -12.29 -4.74 -0.71
N ALA A 6 -11.77 -4.87 0.52
CA ALA A 6 -11.59 -3.74 1.43
C ALA A 6 -10.57 -2.74 0.90
N LEU A 7 -9.37 -3.21 0.51
CA LEU A 7 -8.33 -2.36 -0.09
C LEU A 7 -8.81 -1.67 -1.37
N ALA A 8 -9.63 -2.35 -2.18
CA ALA A 8 -10.17 -1.75 -3.40
C ALA A 8 -11.14 -0.57 -3.14
N LYS A 9 -11.74 -0.51 -1.95
CA LYS A 9 -12.60 0.60 -1.51
C LYS A 9 -11.82 1.71 -0.82
N THR A 10 -10.61 1.43 -0.34
CA THR A 10 -9.69 2.44 0.19
C THR A 10 -9.22 3.35 -0.93
N SER A 11 -9.17 4.66 -0.67
CA SER A 11 -8.70 5.63 -1.65
C SER A 11 -7.21 5.41 -1.99
N GLY A 12 -6.83 5.71 -3.23
CA GLY A 12 -5.42 5.62 -3.63
C GLY A 12 -4.50 6.50 -2.78
N LYS A 13 -5.00 7.65 -2.29
CA LYS A 13 -4.26 8.55 -1.39
C LYS A 13 -3.92 7.88 -0.06
N ASP A 14 -4.87 7.17 0.54
CA ASP A 14 -4.63 6.50 1.82
C ASP A 14 -3.68 5.31 1.64
N ILE A 15 -3.78 4.58 0.52
CA ILE A 15 -2.84 3.51 0.17
C ILE A 15 -1.42 4.05 -0.03
N VAL A 16 -1.26 5.23 -0.64
CA VAL A 16 0.04 5.89 -0.77
C VAL A 16 0.61 6.26 0.60
N GLN A 17 -0.21 6.79 1.52
CA GLN A 17 0.24 7.10 2.88
C GLN A 17 0.64 5.84 3.65
N PHE A 18 -0.17 4.80 3.56
CA PHE A 18 0.12 3.49 4.14
C PHE A 18 1.44 2.91 3.62
N ALA A 19 1.64 2.87 2.30
CA ALA A 19 2.88 2.39 1.69
C ALA A 19 4.10 3.20 2.12
N LYS A 20 4.00 4.53 2.22
CA LYS A 20 5.07 5.39 2.72
C LYS A 20 5.40 5.09 4.18
N ALA A 21 4.40 4.90 5.03
CA ALA A 21 4.60 4.55 6.44
C ALA A 21 5.32 3.19 6.59
N VAL A 22 4.94 2.19 5.80
CA VAL A 22 5.62 0.89 5.72
C VAL A 22 7.06 1.06 5.23
N GLY A 23 7.29 1.81 4.15
CA GLY A 23 8.62 2.06 3.59
C GLY A 23 9.60 2.70 4.58
N VAL A 24 9.13 3.68 5.36
CA VAL A 24 9.96 4.38 6.36
C VAL A 24 10.22 3.52 7.59
N SER A 25 9.19 2.84 8.10
CA SER A 25 9.27 2.17 9.41
C SER A 25 9.75 0.73 9.32
N HIS A 26 9.44 0.05 8.20
CA HIS A 26 9.67 -1.36 7.99
C HIS A 26 10.14 -1.64 6.55
N PRO A 27 11.34 -1.16 6.17
CA PRO A 27 11.86 -1.31 4.80
C PRO A 27 12.02 -2.78 4.35
N GLY A 28 12.14 -3.73 5.29
CA GLY A 28 12.11 -5.16 4.99
C GLY A 28 10.75 -5.65 4.50
N ILE A 29 9.65 -5.12 5.05
CA ILE A 29 8.28 -5.42 4.64
C ILE A 29 7.97 -4.73 3.30
N ASP A 30 8.39 -3.47 3.15
CA ASP A 30 8.20 -2.69 1.92
C ASP A 30 8.72 -3.43 0.67
N LYS A 31 9.90 -4.07 0.81
CA LYS A 31 10.53 -4.85 -0.26
C LYS A 31 9.82 -6.16 -0.60
N LYS A 32 8.90 -6.65 0.24
CA LYS A 32 8.16 -7.90 -0.03
C LYS A 32 6.88 -7.65 -0.81
N VAL A 33 6.25 -6.51 -0.59
CA VAL A 33 4.97 -6.15 -1.21
C VAL A 33 5.22 -5.51 -2.58
N CYS A 34 4.43 -5.90 -3.58
CA CYS A 34 4.62 -5.57 -4.99
C CYS A 34 5.94 -6.10 -5.61
N ASN A 35 6.55 -7.12 -5.02
CA ASN A 35 7.79 -7.73 -5.52
C ASN A 35 7.57 -9.13 -6.17
N GLY A 36 6.31 -9.49 -6.44
CA GLY A 36 5.98 -10.71 -7.18
C GLY A 36 6.12 -10.54 -8.71
N GLU A 37 6.01 -11.66 -9.44
CA GLU A 37 5.90 -11.69 -10.91
C GLU A 37 4.61 -12.37 -11.40
N TYR A 38 3.69 -12.69 -10.48
CA TYR A 38 2.52 -13.54 -10.76
C TYR A 38 1.37 -12.79 -11.40
N MET A 39 1.34 -11.45 -11.34
CA MET A 39 0.31 -10.70 -12.03
C MET A 39 0.63 -10.71 -13.51
N SER A 40 -0.35 -11.05 -14.33
CA SER A 40 -0.29 -11.01 -15.78
C SER A 40 -1.01 -9.76 -16.31
N GLY A 41 -0.76 -9.41 -17.56
CA GLY A 41 -1.46 -8.31 -18.20
C GLY A 41 -0.72 -7.73 -19.40
N SER A 42 0.60 -7.79 -19.42
CA SER A 42 1.35 -7.38 -20.61
C SER A 42 1.62 -8.56 -21.54
N ASP A 43 1.05 -8.52 -22.74
CA ASP A 43 1.38 -9.45 -23.82
C ASP A 43 2.73 -9.03 -24.42
N GLY A 44 3.73 -9.93 -24.41
CA GLY A 44 5.04 -9.70 -25.06
C GLY A 44 6.03 -8.78 -24.31
N GLY A 45 5.65 -8.21 -23.17
CA GLY A 45 6.49 -7.28 -22.39
C GLY A 45 7.36 -7.93 -21.31
N SER A 46 8.63 -7.51 -21.23
CA SER A 46 9.54 -7.84 -20.13
C SER A 46 9.21 -7.11 -18.82
N ASN A 47 8.32 -6.10 -18.84
CA ASN A 47 7.84 -5.34 -17.68
C ASN A 47 8.95 -5.01 -16.67
N ILE A 48 9.91 -4.19 -17.08
CA ILE A 48 11.10 -3.89 -16.29
C ILE A 48 10.99 -2.60 -15.49
N ALA A 49 9.90 -1.83 -15.64
CA ALA A 49 9.72 -0.58 -14.90
C ALA A 49 8.25 -0.27 -14.61
N TYR A 50 8.02 0.37 -13.47
CA TYR A 50 6.73 0.99 -13.18
C TYR A 50 6.58 2.31 -13.91
N ALA A 51 5.37 2.58 -14.39
CA ALA A 51 5.00 3.88 -14.94
C ALA A 51 3.52 4.15 -14.72
N ALA A 52 3.19 5.40 -14.40
CA ALA A 52 1.81 5.83 -14.27
C ALA A 52 1.03 5.75 -15.60
N ASP A 53 1.74 5.78 -16.72
CA ASP A 53 1.20 5.65 -18.06
C ASP A 53 2.03 4.64 -18.88
N PRO A 54 1.69 3.34 -18.87
CA PRO A 54 2.48 2.30 -19.51
C PRO A 54 2.22 2.22 -21.03
N THR A 55 2.61 3.27 -21.77
CA THR A 55 2.55 3.27 -23.24
C THR A 55 3.62 2.38 -23.88
N ASP A 56 4.75 2.20 -23.22
CA ASP A 56 5.81 1.29 -23.67
C ASP A 56 5.52 -0.15 -23.24
N ASN A 57 5.80 -1.12 -24.11
CA ASN A 57 5.58 -2.55 -23.84
C ASN A 57 6.48 -3.13 -22.74
N THR A 58 7.43 -2.37 -22.24
CA THR A 58 8.32 -2.74 -21.13
C THR A 58 7.90 -2.14 -19.79
N LYS A 59 6.82 -1.36 -19.75
CA LYS A 59 6.33 -0.66 -18.56
C LYS A 59 5.00 -1.23 -18.07
N THR A 60 4.73 -1.05 -16.78
CA THR A 60 3.47 -1.49 -16.16
C THR A 60 3.04 -0.55 -15.05
N ALA A 61 1.72 -0.45 -14.81
CA ALA A 61 1.16 0.14 -13.59
C ALA A 61 0.51 -0.91 -12.69
N GLN A 62 0.91 -2.18 -12.86
CA GLN A 62 0.39 -3.34 -12.12
C GLN A 62 1.39 -3.79 -11.05
N CYS A 63 0.97 -3.77 -9.78
CA CYS A 63 1.72 -4.32 -8.65
C CYS A 63 2.02 -5.81 -8.89
N SER A 64 3.21 -6.28 -8.49
CA SER A 64 3.68 -7.67 -8.70
C SER A 64 3.66 -8.15 -10.16
N ASN A 65 3.93 -7.23 -11.10
CA ASN A 65 4.05 -7.50 -12.54
C ASN A 65 5.41 -7.06 -13.14
N LEU A 66 6.36 -6.59 -12.31
CA LEU A 66 7.74 -6.40 -12.77
C LEU A 66 8.41 -7.77 -12.95
N LYS A 67 9.29 -7.89 -13.95
CA LYS A 67 10.01 -9.16 -14.22
C LYS A 67 11.50 -8.95 -14.37
N GLY A 68 12.26 -10.00 -14.05
CA GLY A 68 13.70 -10.07 -14.36
C GLY A 68 14.48 -8.86 -13.85
N THR A 69 15.14 -8.14 -14.76
CA THR A 69 15.95 -6.94 -14.42
C THR A 69 15.13 -5.81 -13.82
N GLY A 70 13.80 -5.79 -13.98
CA GLY A 70 12.96 -4.78 -13.32
C GLY A 70 12.90 -4.89 -11.80
N LYS A 71 13.30 -6.04 -11.25
CA LYS A 71 13.30 -6.29 -9.80
C LYS A 71 14.66 -6.07 -9.16
N THR A 72 15.71 -5.84 -9.95
CA THR A 72 17.05 -5.55 -9.41
C THR A 72 17.07 -4.17 -8.76
N ASP A 73 18.10 -3.92 -7.96
CA ASP A 73 18.42 -2.59 -7.40
C ASP A 73 17.30 -1.94 -6.56
N GLY A 74 16.39 -2.76 -6.00
CA GLY A 74 15.32 -2.28 -5.14
C GLY A 74 14.20 -1.54 -5.88
N ASN A 75 14.07 -1.74 -7.18
CA ASN A 75 13.01 -1.14 -8.00
C ASN A 75 11.61 -1.71 -7.69
N ALA A 76 11.56 -2.95 -7.18
CA ALA A 76 10.32 -3.63 -6.79
C ALA A 76 10.09 -3.54 -5.27
N SER A 77 9.26 -2.58 -4.87
CA SER A 77 8.77 -2.45 -3.50
C SER A 77 7.42 -1.71 -3.49
N PHE A 78 6.72 -1.75 -2.36
CA PHE A 78 5.40 -1.14 -2.26
C PHE A 78 5.46 0.39 -2.36
N SER A 79 6.39 1.02 -1.66
CA SER A 79 6.63 2.46 -1.73
C SER A 79 7.01 2.92 -3.15
N LYS A 80 7.85 2.15 -3.85
CA LYS A 80 8.22 2.44 -5.24
C LYS A 80 7.06 2.28 -6.20
N PHE A 81 6.26 1.24 -6.03
CA PHE A 81 5.05 1.03 -6.81
C PHE A 81 4.11 2.23 -6.67
N VAL A 82 3.71 2.62 -5.45
CA VAL A 82 2.75 3.72 -5.26
C VAL A 82 3.27 5.08 -5.76
N GLU A 83 4.59 5.30 -5.68
CA GLU A 83 5.28 6.50 -6.18
C GLU A 83 5.22 6.54 -7.71
N LYS A 84 5.73 5.49 -8.38
CA LYS A 84 5.96 5.48 -9.83
C LYS A 84 4.69 5.36 -10.65
N VAL A 85 3.62 4.80 -10.09
CA VAL A 85 2.33 4.66 -10.80
C VAL A 85 1.36 5.80 -10.51
N GLU A 86 1.78 6.80 -9.72
CA GLU A 86 0.95 7.95 -9.32
C GLU A 86 -0.38 7.49 -8.69
N LEU A 87 -0.28 6.56 -7.75
CA LEU A 87 -1.42 5.82 -7.20
C LEU A 87 -2.46 6.69 -6.48
N HIS A 88 -2.06 7.90 -6.09
CA HIS A 88 -2.91 8.90 -5.44
C HIS A 88 -4.05 9.40 -6.35
N ASP A 89 -3.82 9.44 -7.67
CA ASP A 89 -4.74 10.03 -8.65
C ASP A 89 -5.21 9.04 -9.73
N LYS A 90 -4.45 7.95 -9.99
CA LYS A 90 -4.79 6.94 -11.02
C LYS A 90 -4.27 5.55 -10.65
N ASN A 91 -4.58 4.56 -11.49
CA ASN A 91 -4.08 3.17 -11.36
C ASN A 91 -4.50 2.43 -10.07
N TRP A 92 -5.52 2.90 -9.37
CA TRP A 92 -6.12 2.22 -8.22
C TRP A 92 -7.64 2.17 -8.32
N PRO A 93 -8.30 1.06 -7.93
CA PRO A 93 -7.73 -0.23 -7.53
C PRO A 93 -7.31 -1.13 -8.70
N THR A 94 -7.65 -0.73 -9.92
CA THR A 94 -7.28 -1.41 -11.16
C THR A 94 -6.07 -0.72 -11.77
N GLY A 95 -4.99 -1.48 -12.01
CA GLY A 95 -3.81 -0.98 -12.69
C GLY A 95 -3.99 -0.89 -14.20
N MET A 96 -3.09 -0.16 -14.84
CA MET A 96 -2.92 -0.16 -16.30
C MET A 96 -1.78 -1.09 -16.72
N ILE A 97 -1.94 -1.68 -17.89
CA ILE A 97 -1.00 -2.64 -18.49
C ILE A 97 -0.81 -2.29 -19.96
N HIS A 98 0.30 -2.69 -20.55
CA HIS A 98 0.50 -2.58 -22.00
C HIS A 98 0.11 -3.89 -22.68
N SER A 99 -0.86 -3.89 -23.59
CA SER A 99 -1.29 -5.11 -24.29
C SER A 99 -1.34 -4.85 -25.80
N SER A 100 -0.70 -5.74 -26.56
CA SER A 100 -0.49 -5.64 -28.00
C SER A 100 0.24 -4.35 -28.41
N SER A 101 -0.49 -3.26 -28.63
CA SER A 101 0.04 -2.00 -29.18
C SER A 101 -0.37 -0.77 -28.36
N SER A 102 -1.09 -0.94 -27.25
CA SER A 102 -1.57 0.18 -26.46
C SER A 102 -1.72 -0.17 -24.98
N LYS A 103 -1.77 0.87 -24.15
CA LYS A 103 -2.16 0.72 -22.75
C LYS A 103 -3.65 0.38 -22.65
N LYS A 104 -4.00 -0.47 -21.69
CA LYS A 104 -5.40 -0.74 -21.32
C LYS A 104 -5.51 -1.01 -19.82
N ALA A 105 -6.73 -1.01 -19.31
CA ALA A 105 -6.99 -1.44 -17.94
C ALA A 105 -6.66 -2.92 -17.77
N GLY A 106 -6.02 -3.26 -16.66
CA GLY A 106 -5.76 -4.63 -16.24
C GLY A 106 -7.01 -5.33 -15.74
N THR A 107 -6.81 -6.47 -15.08
CA THR A 107 -7.90 -7.17 -14.39
C THR A 107 -8.53 -6.25 -13.33
N ILE A 108 -9.87 -6.30 -13.22
CA ILE A 108 -10.61 -5.54 -12.20
C ILE A 108 -10.03 -5.79 -10.81
N ASN A 109 -9.72 -4.69 -10.12
CA ASN A 109 -9.07 -4.64 -8.80
C ASN A 109 -7.69 -5.31 -8.77
N GLY A 110 -6.99 -5.38 -9.91
CA GLY A 110 -5.72 -6.09 -10.05
C GLY A 110 -4.65 -5.63 -9.06
N ASN A 111 -4.53 -4.33 -8.81
CA ASN A 111 -3.56 -3.81 -7.84
C ASN A 111 -3.96 -4.13 -6.40
N ALA A 112 -5.24 -3.95 -6.05
CA ALA A 112 -5.73 -4.32 -4.72
C ALA A 112 -5.60 -5.83 -4.43
N LYS A 113 -5.85 -6.68 -5.43
CA LYS A 113 -5.66 -8.14 -5.34
C LYS A 113 -4.18 -8.49 -5.15
N ALA A 114 -3.29 -7.85 -5.90
CA ALA A 114 -1.86 -8.09 -5.79
C ALA A 114 -1.35 -7.71 -4.39
N VAL A 115 -1.65 -6.49 -3.92
CA VAL A 115 -1.26 -6.04 -2.57
C VAL A 115 -1.84 -6.96 -1.51
N ALA A 116 -3.14 -7.31 -1.57
CA ALA A 116 -3.74 -8.21 -0.61
C ALA A 116 -3.06 -9.59 -0.57
N LYS A 117 -2.71 -10.13 -1.73
CA LYS A 117 -2.01 -11.42 -1.83
C LYS A 117 -0.63 -11.33 -1.20
N ASP A 118 0.15 -10.29 -1.51
CA ASP A 118 1.49 -10.11 -0.95
C ASP A 118 1.44 -9.97 0.57
N LEU A 119 0.50 -9.18 1.10
CA LEU A 119 0.30 -9.03 2.54
C LEU A 119 -0.06 -10.33 3.26
N VAL A 120 -0.76 -11.24 2.58
CA VAL A 120 -1.21 -12.53 3.16
C VAL A 120 -0.19 -13.65 2.95
N GLN A 121 0.56 -13.64 1.85
CA GLN A 121 1.39 -14.78 1.45
C GLN A 121 2.89 -14.53 1.66
N GLU A 122 3.36 -13.31 1.46
CA GLU A 122 4.81 -13.00 1.50
C GLU A 122 5.29 -12.55 2.88
N LEU A 123 4.35 -12.12 3.73
CA LEU A 123 4.64 -11.69 5.09
C LEU A 123 4.52 -12.84 6.10
N ASN A 124 5.44 -12.87 7.06
CA ASN A 124 5.33 -13.75 8.22
C ASN A 124 4.27 -13.22 9.21
N HIS A 125 4.02 -13.97 10.29
CA HIS A 125 2.98 -13.64 11.26
C HIS A 125 3.18 -12.27 11.94
N ASP A 126 4.41 -11.95 12.34
CA ASP A 126 4.73 -10.71 13.04
C ASP A 126 4.66 -9.51 12.09
N GLU A 127 5.17 -9.66 10.87
CA GLU A 127 5.07 -8.66 9.81
C GLU A 127 3.61 -8.34 9.45
N LYS A 128 2.76 -9.36 9.37
CA LYS A 128 1.30 -9.19 9.19
C LYS A 128 0.68 -8.37 10.31
N THR A 129 1.07 -8.64 11.55
CA THR A 129 0.54 -7.93 12.72
C THR A 129 0.96 -6.47 12.70
N ILE A 130 2.21 -6.18 12.37
CA ILE A 130 2.74 -4.83 12.18
C ILE A 130 1.96 -4.09 11.09
N VAL A 131 1.78 -4.73 9.93
CA VAL A 131 1.10 -4.11 8.79
C VAL A 131 -0.37 -3.86 9.08
N ALA A 132 -1.07 -4.79 9.71
CA ALA A 132 -2.46 -4.58 10.11
C ALA A 132 -2.60 -3.37 11.06
N GLY A 133 -1.67 -3.24 12.03
CA GLY A 133 -1.64 -2.08 12.93
C GLY A 133 -1.35 -0.76 12.22
N LEU A 134 -0.43 -0.75 11.25
CA LEU A 134 -0.16 0.43 10.43
C LEU A 134 -1.36 0.79 9.55
N LEU A 135 -1.96 -0.20 8.89
CA LEU A 135 -3.12 -0.02 8.03
C LEU A 135 -4.27 0.64 8.79
N ALA A 136 -4.61 0.12 9.98
CA ALA A 136 -5.62 0.69 10.86
C ALA A 136 -5.32 2.15 11.24
N LYS A 137 -4.07 2.45 11.65
CA LYS A 137 -3.66 3.82 11.98
C LYS A 137 -3.78 4.78 10.80
N THR A 138 -3.43 4.33 9.60
CA THR A 138 -3.37 5.19 8.40
C THR A 138 -4.71 5.38 7.71
N ILE A 139 -5.60 4.39 7.73
CA ILE A 139 -6.85 4.41 6.94
C ILE A 139 -8.06 4.71 7.83
N GLU A 140 -8.06 4.25 9.09
CA GLU A 140 -9.22 4.41 9.98
C GLU A 140 -9.14 5.68 10.83
N GLY A 141 -8.10 6.51 10.65
CA GLY A 141 -7.91 7.74 11.43
C GLY A 141 -7.42 7.42 12.83
N GLY A 142 -6.11 7.20 12.96
CA GLY A 142 -5.44 7.15 14.26
C GLY A 142 -5.37 8.52 14.94
N GLU A 143 -6.50 9.14 15.25
CA GLU A 143 -6.53 10.09 16.37
C GLU A 143 -6.40 9.26 17.65
N VAL A 144 -5.16 8.97 18.03
CA VAL A 144 -4.86 8.63 19.42
C VAL A 144 -5.11 9.91 20.19
N VAL A 145 -6.34 10.08 20.70
CA VAL A 145 -6.59 11.04 21.76
C VAL A 145 -5.69 10.60 22.91
N GLU A 146 -4.61 11.34 23.11
CA GLU A 146 -3.79 11.28 24.30
C GLU A 146 -4.74 11.61 25.47
N ILE A 147 -5.26 10.59 26.15
CA ILE A 147 -5.98 10.78 27.40
C ILE A 147 -4.94 11.26 28.40
N ARG A 148 -4.73 12.58 28.44
CA ARG A 148 -4.18 13.24 29.61
C ARG A 148 -5.22 13.08 30.68
N ALA A 149 -5.01 12.09 31.54
CA ALA A 149 -5.59 12.07 32.86
C ALA A 149 -5.24 13.40 33.53
N VAL A 150 -6.13 14.39 33.46
CA VAL A 150 -6.04 15.56 34.34
C VAL A 150 -6.57 15.09 35.68
N SER A 151 -5.60 14.87 36.57
CA SER A 151 -5.77 14.50 37.97
C SER A 151 -6.88 15.33 38.63
N SER A 152 -7.75 14.65 39.35
CA SER A 152 -8.79 15.21 40.20
C SER A 152 -8.22 16.23 41.17
N THR A 153 -8.48 17.53 40.95
CA THR A 153 -8.49 18.49 42.06
C THR A 153 -9.83 18.38 42.78
N SER A 154 -10.00 17.32 43.56
CA SER A 154 -11.09 17.22 44.53
C SER A 154 -10.52 17.45 45.93
N VAL A 155 -10.59 18.69 46.43
CA VAL A 155 -10.93 18.92 47.85
C VAL A 155 -11.59 20.29 47.99
N MET A 156 -12.88 20.28 48.32
CA MET A 156 -13.54 21.43 48.94
C MET A 156 -12.95 21.58 50.34
N VAL A 157 -12.36 22.73 50.65
CA VAL A 157 -11.97 23.08 52.02
C VAL A 157 -12.99 24.08 52.53
N ASN A 158 -13.93 23.60 53.34
CA ASN A 158 -14.85 24.43 54.12
C ASN A 158 -14.09 24.96 55.34
N ALA A 159 -13.44 26.12 55.19
CA ALA A 159 -12.85 26.84 56.31
C ALA A 159 -13.90 27.78 56.93
N CYS A 160 -14.78 27.22 57.77
CA CYS A 160 -15.42 27.96 58.84
C CYS A 160 -14.82 27.43 60.15
N TYR A 161 -13.96 28.22 60.82
CA TYR A 161 -13.81 28.24 62.29
C TYR A 161 -12.91 29.40 62.73
N ASP A 162 -13.51 30.57 62.97
CA ASP A 162 -13.57 31.36 64.22
C ASP A 162 -14.17 32.74 63.90
#